data_AF-A0A973GYK0-F1
#
_entry.id   AF-A0A973GYK0-F1
#
_cell.length_a   1.000
_cell.length_b   1.000
_cell.length_c   1.000
_cell.angle_alpha   90.00
_cell.angle_beta   90.00
_cell.angle_gamma   90.00
#
_symmetry.space_group_name_H-M   'P 1'
#
loop_
_entity.id
_entity.type
_entity.pdbx_description
1 polymer ?
#
loop_
_entity_poly.entity_id
_entity_poly.type
_entity_poly.pdbx_seq_one_letter_code
_entity_poly.pdbx_strand_id
1 'polypeptide(L)'
;LAAHRMEPTSRIGGSRPRVTFAGRITPRRGSPLAELTAGTPFLTAIGQEFPSPNLIDADHTLRRTAADTAFQQVIYEDRLRTLAGIPAWLLTLAGTLAALTTTVALFVVRRSRRPAGPLADDPAAP
;
A
#
# COMPACT_ATOMS: atom_id res chain seq x y z
N LEU A 1 8.45 30.60 -23.28
CA LEU A 1 8.07 29.89 -22.04
C LEU A 1 7.81 28.44 -22.40
N ALA A 2 8.26 27.49 -21.59
CA ALA A 2 8.16 26.06 -21.89
C ALA A 2 6.70 25.64 -22.15
N ALA A 3 6.48 24.65 -23.02
CA ALA A 3 5.19 24.00 -23.16
C ALA A 3 4.87 23.26 -21.86
N HIS A 4 4.23 23.95 -20.91
CA HIS A 4 3.85 23.41 -19.62
C HIS A 4 2.88 22.24 -19.81
N ARG A 5 3.17 21.10 -19.16
CA ARG A 5 2.31 19.91 -19.20
C ARG A 5 1.10 20.01 -18.27
N MET A 6 1.31 20.60 -17.09
CA MET A 6 0.26 20.75 -16.07
C MET A 6 0.29 22.15 -15.46
N GLU A 7 -0.89 22.71 -15.18
CA GLU A 7 -1.04 23.98 -14.45
C GLU A 7 -2.11 23.88 -13.35
N PRO A 8 -1.96 24.56 -12.20
CA PRO A 8 -3.02 24.63 -11.20
C PRO A 8 -4.28 25.34 -11.74
N THR A 9 -5.43 24.77 -11.44
CA THR A 9 -6.72 25.27 -11.94
C THR A 9 -7.21 26.51 -11.17
N SER A 10 -6.82 26.64 -9.91
CA SER A 10 -7.30 27.71 -9.02
C SER A 10 -6.23 28.16 -8.04
N ARG A 11 -6.56 29.21 -7.28
CA ARG A 11 -5.69 29.85 -6.27
C ARG A 11 -5.92 29.34 -4.84
N ILE A 12 -6.92 28.51 -4.57
CA ILE A 12 -7.22 27.94 -3.23
C ILE A 12 -7.00 28.89 -2.03
N GLY A 13 -7.49 30.13 -2.12
CA GLY A 13 -7.33 31.14 -1.05
C GLY A 13 -5.99 31.90 -0.96
N GLY A 14 -4.98 31.55 -1.76
CA GLY A 14 -3.67 32.23 -1.80
C GLY A 14 -3.50 33.19 -2.98
N SER A 15 -2.25 33.56 -3.29
CA SER A 15 -1.90 34.27 -4.52
C SER A 15 -2.09 33.38 -5.75
N ARG A 16 -2.07 33.95 -6.96
CA ARG A 16 -2.19 33.12 -8.17
C ARG A 16 -0.97 32.19 -8.27
N PRO A 17 -1.14 30.86 -8.38
CA PRO A 17 -0.04 29.94 -8.54
C PRO A 17 0.80 30.28 -9.78
N ARG A 18 2.12 30.17 -9.64
CA ARG A 18 3.09 30.41 -10.71
C ARG A 18 3.91 29.16 -10.97
N VAL A 19 3.86 28.66 -12.20
CA VAL A 19 4.75 27.60 -12.66
C VAL A 19 6.11 28.22 -12.97
N THR A 20 7.13 27.87 -12.20
CA THR A 20 8.50 28.40 -12.36
C THR A 20 9.39 27.50 -13.21
N PHE A 21 9.07 26.20 -13.27
CA PHE A 21 9.74 25.22 -14.12
C PHE A 21 8.75 24.15 -14.57
N ALA A 22 8.82 23.73 -15.83
CA ALA A 22 8.10 22.57 -16.34
C ALA A 22 8.90 21.96 -17.50
N GLY A 23 9.59 20.87 -17.25
CA GLY A 23 10.49 20.31 -18.25
C GLY A 23 11.09 18.98 -17.86
N ARG A 24 11.74 18.35 -18.84
CA ARG A 24 12.57 17.17 -18.57
C ARG A 24 13.82 17.57 -17.81
N ILE A 25 14.28 16.70 -16.92
CA ILE A 25 15.51 16.90 -16.15
C ILE A 25 16.42 15.68 -16.29
N THR A 26 17.72 15.87 -16.04
CA THR A 26 18.70 14.78 -16.00
C THR A 26 19.28 14.74 -14.59
N PRO A 27 18.63 14.05 -13.64
CA PRO A 27 19.10 14.01 -12.27
C PRO A 27 20.43 13.25 -12.17
N ARG A 28 21.30 13.72 -11.28
CA ARG A 28 22.57 13.04 -11.02
C ARG A 28 22.30 11.63 -10.48
N ARG A 29 23.04 10.63 -10.97
CA ARG A 29 22.97 9.26 -10.44
C ARG A 29 23.19 9.25 -8.93
N GLY A 30 22.37 8.47 -8.22
CA GLY A 30 22.39 8.37 -6.76
C GLY A 30 21.83 9.57 -6.00
N SER A 31 21.24 10.56 -6.69
CA SER A 31 20.51 11.64 -6.00
C SER A 31 19.08 11.18 -5.64
N PRO A 32 18.48 11.73 -4.57
CA PRO A 32 17.07 11.47 -4.24
C PRO A 32 16.12 11.77 -5.41
N LEU A 33 16.47 12.77 -6.22
CA LEU A 33 15.69 13.15 -7.39
C LEU A 33 15.72 12.07 -8.49
N ALA A 34 16.80 11.29 -8.59
CA ALA A 34 16.90 10.22 -9.58
C ALA A 34 15.92 9.07 -9.29
N GLU A 35 15.65 8.77 -8.02
CA GLU A 35 14.67 7.76 -7.62
C GLU A 35 13.24 8.24 -7.90
N LEU A 36 12.91 9.47 -7.49
CA LEU A 36 11.58 10.06 -7.66
C LEU A 36 11.17 10.26 -9.12
N THR A 37 12.14 10.27 -10.04
CA THR A 37 11.92 10.57 -11.45
C THR A 37 12.30 9.40 -12.36
N ALA A 38 12.54 8.22 -11.76
CA ALA A 38 12.81 7.00 -12.49
C ALA A 38 11.67 6.70 -13.49
N GLY A 39 12.04 6.41 -14.74
CA GLY A 39 11.09 6.14 -15.84
C GLY A 39 10.51 7.38 -16.51
N THR A 40 10.21 8.46 -15.76
CA THR A 40 9.64 9.69 -16.33
C THR A 40 10.31 10.94 -15.75
N PRO A 41 11.45 11.36 -16.32
CA PRO A 41 12.24 12.45 -15.75
C PRO A 41 11.69 13.81 -16.18
N PHE A 42 10.48 14.13 -15.72
CA PHE A 42 9.82 15.42 -15.93
C PHE A 42 9.49 16.03 -14.58
N LEU A 43 9.89 17.28 -14.37
CA LEU A 43 9.64 18.03 -13.15
C LEU A 43 8.79 19.26 -13.46
N THR A 44 7.81 19.51 -12.60
CA THR A 44 7.06 20.76 -12.57
C THR A 44 7.26 21.40 -11.21
N ALA A 45 7.72 22.65 -11.19
CA ALA A 45 7.85 23.44 -9.98
C ALA A 45 6.80 24.57 -9.99
N ILE A 46 6.02 24.64 -8.91
CA ILE A 46 4.95 25.62 -8.73
C ILE A 46 5.22 26.36 -7.43
N GLY A 47 5.14 27.69 -7.48
CA GLY A 47 5.19 28.56 -6.32
C GLY A 47 3.85 29.27 -6.11
N GLN A 48 3.41 29.29 -4.86
CA GLN A 48 2.25 30.05 -4.42
C GLN A 48 2.47 30.55 -2.99
N GLU A 49 1.97 31.73 -2.69
CA GLU A 49 2.03 32.33 -1.35
C GLU A 49 0.65 32.35 -0.70
N PHE A 50 0.62 32.10 0.61
CA PHE A 50 -0.59 32.12 1.43
C PHE A 50 -0.41 33.07 2.62
N PRO A 51 -0.61 34.39 2.43
CA PRO A 51 -0.49 35.35 3.52
C PRO A 51 -1.52 35.12 4.65
N SER A 52 -2.63 34.48 4.33
CA SER A 52 -3.70 34.14 5.27
C SER A 52 -4.11 32.68 5.10
N PRO A 53 -3.43 31.72 5.76
CA PRO A 53 -3.66 30.29 5.57
C PRO A 53 -5.07 29.81 5.91
N ASN A 54 -5.80 30.54 6.76
CA ASN A 54 -7.20 30.27 7.11
C ASN A 54 -8.18 30.46 5.94
N LEU A 55 -7.73 31.05 4.82
CA LEU A 55 -8.53 31.19 3.60
C LEU A 55 -8.36 30.01 2.64
N ILE A 56 -7.48 29.04 2.94
CA ILE A 56 -7.33 27.84 2.11
C ILE A 56 -8.61 27.02 2.20
N ASP A 57 -9.26 26.86 1.06
CA ASP A 57 -10.62 26.34 0.94
C ASP A 57 -10.72 25.05 0.12
N ALA A 58 -9.62 24.62 -0.51
CA ALA A 58 -9.57 23.46 -1.37
C ALA A 58 -8.14 22.96 -1.62
N ASP A 59 -8.02 21.80 -2.26
CA ASP A 59 -6.76 21.25 -2.75
C ASP A 59 -6.44 21.71 -4.18
N HIS A 60 -5.16 21.70 -4.53
CA HIS A 60 -4.74 21.98 -5.90
C HIS A 60 -5.10 20.85 -6.86
N THR A 61 -5.93 21.18 -7.85
CA THR A 61 -6.16 20.32 -9.02
C THR A 61 -5.32 20.80 -10.19
N LEU A 62 -4.53 19.89 -10.76
CA LEU A 62 -3.71 20.16 -11.94
C LEU A 62 -4.49 19.83 -13.21
N ARG A 63 -4.54 20.79 -14.14
CA ARG A 63 -5.14 20.60 -15.46
C ARG A 63 -4.05 20.28 -16.48
N ARG A 64 -4.31 19.25 -17.29
CA ARG A 64 -3.45 18.88 -18.41
C ARG A 64 -3.48 19.91 -19.54
N THR A 65 -2.37 20.07 -20.22
CA THR A 65 -2.30 20.77 -21.51
C THR A 65 -2.92 19.90 -22.61
N ALA A 66 -3.39 20.52 -23.70
CA ALA A 66 -4.03 19.81 -24.83
C ALA A 66 -3.12 18.75 -25.49
N ALA A 67 -1.80 18.89 -25.38
CA ALA A 67 -0.81 17.97 -25.96
C ALA A 67 -0.52 16.73 -25.08
N ASP A 68 -1.07 16.63 -23.88
CA ASP A 68 -0.83 15.51 -22.98
C ASP A 68 -1.88 14.41 -23.10
N THR A 69 -1.44 13.17 -22.86
CA THR A 69 -2.32 12.00 -22.73
C THR A 69 -3.38 12.27 -21.67
N ALA A 70 -4.60 11.78 -21.90
CA ALA A 70 -5.66 11.91 -20.94
C ALA A 70 -5.27 11.25 -19.61
N PHE A 71 -5.08 12.06 -18.57
CA PHE A 71 -4.98 11.57 -17.21
C PHE A 71 -6.34 11.01 -16.78
N GLN A 72 -6.37 9.75 -16.36
CA GLN A 72 -7.51 9.14 -15.73
C GLN A 72 -7.26 9.10 -14.23
N GLN A 73 -8.07 9.83 -13.46
CA GLN A 73 -8.03 9.75 -12.01
C GLN A 73 -8.47 8.34 -11.61
N VAL A 74 -7.54 7.57 -11.03
CA VAL A 74 -7.85 6.28 -10.41
C VAL A 74 -8.20 6.55 -8.95
N ILE A 75 -9.47 6.40 -8.61
CA ILE A 75 -9.93 6.47 -7.22
C ILE A 75 -9.84 5.06 -6.65
N TYR A 76 -8.99 4.88 -5.65
CA TYR A 76 -8.89 3.62 -4.91
C TYR A 76 -9.96 3.61 -3.83
N GLU A 77 -10.79 2.57 -3.82
CA GLU A 77 -11.70 2.29 -2.73
C GLU A 77 -11.31 0.98 -2.05
N ASP A 78 -10.85 1.08 -0.81
CA ASP A 78 -10.57 -0.10 -0.01
C ASP A 78 -11.87 -0.65 0.57
N ARG A 79 -12.19 -1.90 0.22
CA ARG A 79 -13.36 -2.60 0.75
C ARG A 79 -12.94 -3.96 1.30
N LEU A 80 -13.49 -4.34 2.46
CA LEU A 80 -13.29 -5.68 3.00
C LEU A 80 -13.85 -6.71 2.03
N ARG A 81 -13.04 -7.71 1.67
CA ARG A 81 -13.54 -8.88 0.96
C ARG A 81 -14.50 -9.63 1.88
N THR A 82 -15.73 -9.86 1.44
CA THR A 82 -16.76 -10.59 2.21
C THR A 82 -17.18 -11.87 1.50
N LEU A 83 -17.49 -12.92 2.27
CA LEU A 83 -18.13 -14.14 1.81
C LEU A 83 -19.41 -14.34 2.65
N ALA A 84 -20.57 -14.41 2.00
CA ALA A 84 -21.88 -14.47 2.68
C ALA A 84 -22.09 -13.37 3.76
N GLY A 85 -21.55 -12.17 3.52
CA GLY A 85 -21.61 -11.05 4.47
C GLY A 85 -20.54 -11.04 5.56
N ILE A 86 -19.68 -12.08 5.63
CA ILE A 86 -18.62 -12.19 6.62
C ILE A 86 -17.29 -11.75 6.02
N PRO A 87 -16.52 -10.83 6.64
CA PRO A 87 -15.17 -10.50 6.21
C PRO A 87 -14.28 -11.75 6.08
N ALA A 88 -13.65 -11.93 4.91
CA ALA A 88 -12.89 -13.12 4.55
C ALA A 88 -11.71 -13.40 5.51
N TRP A 89 -11.15 -12.35 6.12
CA TRP A 89 -10.07 -12.47 7.11
C TRP A 89 -10.51 -13.22 8.38
N LEU A 90 -11.79 -13.15 8.76
CA LEU A 90 -12.33 -13.93 9.87
C LEU A 90 -12.34 -15.42 9.54
N LEU A 91 -12.68 -15.76 8.29
CA LEU A 91 -12.68 -17.15 7.82
C LEU A 91 -11.25 -17.71 7.80
N THR A 92 -10.26 -16.91 7.39
CA THR A 92 -8.86 -17.34 7.45
C THR A 92 -8.41 -17.56 8.89
N LEU A 93 -8.75 -16.67 9.82
CA LEU A 93 -8.42 -16.87 11.24
C LEU A 93 -9.07 -18.11 11.82
N ALA A 94 -10.37 -18.29 11.59
CA ALA A 94 -11.13 -19.45 12.08
C ALA A 94 -10.60 -20.75 11.48
N GLY A 95 -10.34 -20.77 10.17
CA GLY A 95 -9.77 -21.93 9.47
C GLY A 95 -8.38 -22.29 9.98
N THR A 96 -7.51 -21.30 10.16
CA THR A 96 -6.17 -21.51 10.74
C THR A 96 -6.27 -22.08 12.15
N LEU A 97 -7.10 -21.50 13.02
CA LEU A 97 -7.28 -21.99 14.39
C LEU A 97 -7.82 -23.43 14.40
N ALA A 98 -8.81 -23.75 13.57
CA ALA A 98 -9.36 -25.10 13.46
C ALA A 98 -8.33 -26.12 12.96
N ALA A 99 -7.48 -25.75 12.00
CA ALA A 99 -6.41 -26.61 11.50
C ALA A 99 -5.36 -26.89 12.59
N LEU A 100 -4.95 -25.87 13.35
CA LEU A 100 -4.01 -26.02 14.46
C LEU A 100 -4.56 -26.93 15.56
N THR A 101 -5.79 -26.69 16.02
CA THR A 101 -6.42 -27.50 17.08
C THR A 101 -6.61 -28.94 16.64
N THR A 102 -7.05 -29.18 15.40
CA THR A 102 -7.20 -30.52 14.83
C THR A 102 -5.85 -31.24 14.77
N THR A 103 -4.79 -30.54 14.36
CA THR A 103 -3.44 -31.11 14.27
C THR A 103 -2.92 -31.52 15.64
N VAL A 104 -3.08 -30.67 16.66
CA VAL A 104 -2.72 -30.97 18.05
C VAL A 104 -3.51 -32.16 18.58
N ALA A 105 -4.84 -32.18 18.37
CA ALA A 105 -5.69 -33.28 18.80
C ALA A 105 -5.27 -34.61 18.17
N LEU A 106 -5.03 -34.65 16.85
CA LEU A 106 -4.54 -35.84 16.15
C LEU A 106 -3.19 -36.31 16.69
N PHE A 107 -2.29 -35.37 17.01
CA PHE A 107 -0.98 -35.69 17.57
C PHE A 107 -1.10 -36.32 18.97
N VAL A 108 -1.96 -35.77 19.82
CA VAL A 108 -2.24 -36.29 21.17
C VAL A 108 -2.88 -37.68 21.11
N VAL A 109 -3.88 -37.88 20.24
CA VAL A 109 -4.53 -39.19 20.04
C VAL A 109 -3.54 -40.23 19.52
N ARG A 110 -2.69 -39.87 18.56
CA ARG A 110 -1.63 -40.77 18.06
C ARG A 110 -0.62 -41.14 19.14
N ARG A 111 -0.25 -40.20 20.01
CA ARG A 111 0.73 -40.45 21.08
C ARG A 111 0.15 -41.29 22.21
N SER A 112 -1.12 -41.09 22.57
CA SER A 112 -1.83 -41.88 23.59
C SER A 112 -2.15 -43.30 23.13
N ARG A 113 -2.32 -43.53 21.82
CA ARG A 113 -2.52 -44.86 21.24
C ARG A 113 -1.22 -45.62 20.97
N ARG A 114 -0.03 -45.06 21.29
CA ARG A 114 1.20 -45.85 21.27
C ARG A 114 1.16 -46.82 22.45
N PRO A 115 1.24 -48.15 22.23
CA PRO A 115 1.31 -49.09 23.33
C PRO A 115 2.52 -48.77 24.19
N ALA A 116 2.37 -48.79 25.52
CA ALA A 116 3.52 -48.94 26.40
C ALA A 116 4.23 -50.23 25.97
N GLY A 117 5.51 -50.14 25.62
CA GLY A 117 6.29 -51.32 25.26
C GLY A 117 6.18 -52.37 26.36
N PRO A 118 6.22 -53.68 26.02
CA PRO A 118 6.10 -54.74 27.02
C PRO A 118 7.06 -54.48 28.18
N LEU A 119 6.54 -54.46 29.42
CA LEU A 119 7.36 -54.58 30.61
C LEU A 119 8.21 -55.83 30.38
N ALA A 120 9.52 -55.64 30.27
CA ALA A 120 10.46 -56.74 30.10
C ALA A 120 10.18 -57.76 31.19
N ASP A 121 9.84 -58.98 30.76
CA ASP A 121 9.78 -60.17 31.60
C ASP A 121 11.03 -60.20 32.48
N ASP A 122 10.78 -60.26 33.77
CA ASP A 122 11.74 -60.52 34.83
C ASP A 122 12.21 -61.98 34.68
N PRO A 123 13.47 -62.26 34.26
CA PRO A 123 13.97 -63.61 34.29
C PRO A 123 14.34 -63.95 35.75
N ALA A 124 13.43 -64.68 36.38
CA ALA A 124 13.59 -65.52 37.56
C ALA A 124 15.03 -65.70 38.10
N ALA A 125 15.21 -65.31 39.36
CA ALA A 125 16.07 -66.03 40.32
C ALA A 125 15.29 -67.23 40.90
N PRO A 126 15.91 -68.23 41.56
CA PRO A 126 17.33 -68.57 41.69
C PRO A 126 17.79 -69.79 40.84
#